data_AF-A0A942FY09-F1
#
_entry.id   AF-A0A942FY09-F1
#
_cell.length_a   1.000
_cell.length_b   1.000
_cell.length_c   1.000
_cell.angle_alpha   90.00
_cell.angle_beta   90.00
_cell.angle_gamma   90.00
#
_symmetry.space_group_name_H-M   'P 1'
#
loop_
_entity.id
_entity.type
_entity.pdbx_description
1 polymer ?
#
loop_
_entity_poly.entity_id
_entity_poly.type
_entity_poly.pdbx_seq_one_letter_code
_entity_poly.pdbx_strand_id
1 'polypeptide(L)'
;MFKKFAVAALSISLLTLSGCQSTGPKYQNVRSYSEGLAPVQVSGGKWGFINEKQEWVIQPKFEDAKEFQNGKAAAKLNGKWGFINKRGEWL
;
A
#
# COMPACT_ATOMS: atom_id res chain seq x y z
N MET A 1 -9.27 -13.19 -39.24
CA MET A 1 -10.00 -13.71 -38.07
C MET A 1 -9.27 -13.18 -36.84
N PHE A 2 -9.73 -12.08 -36.22
CA PHE A 2 -9.61 -11.74 -34.79
C PHE A 2 -10.45 -10.48 -34.58
N LYS A 3 -11.36 -10.57 -33.62
CA LYS A 3 -12.53 -9.69 -33.48
C LYS A 3 -12.17 -8.39 -32.74
N LYS A 4 -12.95 -7.38 -33.11
CA LYS A 4 -13.07 -6.02 -32.59
C LYS A 4 -13.17 -5.97 -31.06
N PHE A 5 -12.48 -5.01 -30.44
CA PHE A 5 -13.03 -4.27 -29.31
C PHE A 5 -12.85 -2.78 -29.60
N ALA A 6 -13.99 -2.13 -29.83
CA ALA A 6 -14.11 -0.69 -29.90
C ALA A 6 -14.62 -0.19 -28.54
N VAL A 7 -13.88 0.73 -27.92
CA VAL A 7 -14.40 1.78 -27.04
C VAL A 7 -13.48 2.98 -27.31
N ALA A 8 -13.86 3.83 -28.26
CA ALA A 8 -14.62 5.07 -28.06
C ALA A 8 -13.79 6.13 -27.29
N ALA A 9 -13.57 7.23 -27.99
CA ALA A 9 -12.56 8.26 -27.75
C ALA A 9 -12.88 9.18 -26.56
N LEU A 10 -11.83 9.69 -25.93
CA LEU A 10 -11.73 11.09 -25.52
C LEU A 10 -10.29 11.54 -25.76
N SER A 11 -10.15 12.47 -26.70
CA SER A 11 -8.93 13.10 -27.19
C SER A 11 -8.17 13.77 -26.05
N ILE A 12 -6.92 13.38 -25.79
CA ILE A 12 -5.95 14.27 -25.16
C ILE A 12 -4.63 14.16 -25.91
N SER A 13 -4.18 15.33 -26.33
CA SER A 13 -3.20 15.64 -27.35
C SER A 13 -1.79 15.10 -27.08
N LEU A 14 -1.08 14.87 -28.18
CA LEU A 14 0.37 14.69 -28.26
C LEU A 14 1.10 15.89 -27.62
N LEU A 15 2.25 15.62 -26.96
CA LEU A 15 3.34 16.53 -26.58
C LEU A 15 3.20 17.30 -25.25
N THR A 16 3.88 16.81 -24.21
CA THR A 16 4.67 17.63 -23.28
C THR A 16 5.72 16.75 -22.61
N LEU A 17 6.98 16.96 -22.99
CA LEU A 17 8.15 16.32 -22.40
C LEU A 17 8.49 17.05 -21.10
N SER A 18 7.83 16.75 -19.98
CA SER A 18 8.28 17.10 -18.62
C SER A 18 7.24 16.70 -17.57
N GLY A 19 7.48 15.56 -16.92
CA GLY A 19 6.66 15.14 -15.79
C GLY A 19 6.47 13.65 -15.73
N CYS A 20 7.55 12.90 -15.49
CA CYS A 20 7.43 11.62 -14.81
C CYS A 20 7.01 11.92 -13.36
N GLN A 21 5.81 12.46 -13.16
CA GLN A 21 5.18 12.40 -11.86
C GLN A 21 4.76 10.96 -11.71
N SER A 22 5.65 10.18 -11.09
CA SER A 22 5.27 8.96 -10.41
C SER A 22 4.17 9.34 -9.44
N THR A 23 2.92 9.23 -9.89
CA THR A 23 1.70 9.36 -9.08
C THR A 23 1.53 8.10 -8.24
N GLY A 24 2.65 7.52 -7.79
CA GLY A 24 2.66 6.45 -6.82
C GLY A 24 2.11 6.93 -5.49
N PRO A 25 1.60 6.01 -4.67
CA PRO A 25 1.12 6.33 -3.34
C PRO A 25 2.20 7.10 -2.55
N LYS A 26 1.83 8.30 -2.07
CA LYS A 26 2.72 9.13 -1.27
C LYS A 26 2.86 8.51 0.12
N TYR A 27 3.92 7.75 0.31
CA TYR A 27 4.31 7.21 1.62
C TYR A 27 5.17 8.22 2.36
N GLN A 28 4.90 8.43 3.65
CA GLN A 28 5.74 9.24 4.53
C GLN A 28 6.89 8.43 5.09
N ASN A 29 6.64 7.17 5.43
CA ASN A 29 7.61 6.28 6.02
C ASN A 29 7.35 4.84 5.56
N VAL A 30 8.40 4.08 5.34
CA VAL A 30 8.36 2.69 4.90
C VAL A 30 9.37 1.94 5.76
N ARG A 31 8.94 0.90 6.47
CA ARG A 31 9.90 -0.03 7.11
C ARG A 31 10.25 -1.17 6.16
N SER A 32 11.25 -1.95 6.52
CA SER A 32 11.72 -3.05 5.69
C SER A 32 10.63 -4.07 5.40
N TYR A 33 10.67 -4.63 4.20
CA TYR A 33 9.88 -5.81 3.87
C TYR A 33 10.29 -6.96 4.77
N SER A 34 9.30 -7.66 5.32
CA SER A 34 9.48 -8.92 6.02
C SER A 34 8.33 -9.85 5.68
N GLU A 35 8.68 -11.10 5.35
CA GLU A 35 7.74 -12.13 4.94
C GLU A 35 6.74 -11.72 3.82
N GLY A 36 7.21 -10.89 2.88
CA GLY A 36 6.45 -10.42 1.73
C GLY A 36 5.57 -9.19 1.98
N LEU A 37 5.60 -8.60 3.18
CA LEU A 37 4.86 -7.39 3.53
C LEU A 37 5.76 -6.32 4.14
N ALA A 38 5.50 -5.05 3.83
CA ALA A 38 6.15 -3.91 4.47
C ALA A 38 5.11 -3.02 5.14
N PRO A 39 5.33 -2.60 6.41
CA PRO A 39 4.48 -1.60 7.02
C PRO A 39 4.83 -0.22 6.46
N VAL A 40 3.80 0.51 6.08
CA VAL A 40 3.92 1.78 5.38
C VAL A 40 2.99 2.81 6.00
N GLN A 41 3.55 4.00 6.24
CA GLN A 41 2.84 5.14 6.78
C GLN A 41 2.37 6.06 5.65
N VAL A 42 1.08 6.36 5.64
CA VAL A 42 0.48 7.33 4.70
C VAL A 42 0.42 8.73 5.30
N SER A 43 0.15 9.71 4.44
CA SER A 43 -0.22 11.06 4.85
C SER A 43 -1.40 11.04 5.82
N GLY A 44 -1.17 11.48 7.06
CA GLY A 44 -2.11 11.33 8.18
C GLY A 44 -1.58 10.46 9.33
N GLY A 45 -0.35 9.94 9.19
CA GLY A 45 0.35 9.23 10.26
C GLY A 45 -0.12 7.80 10.49
N LYS A 46 -1.08 7.31 9.68
CA LYS A 46 -1.63 5.96 9.78
C LYS A 46 -0.75 4.95 9.06
N TRP A 47 -0.62 3.79 9.67
CA TRP A 47 0.16 2.66 9.17
C TRP A 47 -0.76 1.60 8.58
N GLY A 48 -0.36 1.08 7.42
CA GLY A 48 -0.93 -0.10 6.76
C GLY A 48 0.19 -1.01 6.28
N PHE A 49 -0.14 -2.02 5.47
CA PHE A 49 0.84 -2.95 4.92
C PHE A 49 0.65 -3.13 3.43
N ILE A 50 1.75 -3.07 2.70
CA ILE A 50 1.80 -3.31 1.26
C ILE A 50 2.57 -4.60 0.96
N ASN A 51 2.25 -5.22 -0.17
CA ASN A 51 3.06 -6.30 -0.75
C ASN A 51 4.20 -5.72 -1.61
N GLU A 52 5.04 -6.61 -2.14
CA GLU A 52 6.17 -6.26 -3.04
C GLU A 52 5.72 -5.57 -4.34
N LYS A 53 4.46 -5.74 -4.74
CA LYS A 53 3.84 -5.04 -5.88
C LYS A 53 3.32 -3.65 -5.52
N GLN A 54 3.55 -3.18 -4.29
CA GLN A 54 3.05 -1.92 -3.75
C GLN A 54 1.52 -1.85 -3.66
N GLU A 55 0.86 -3.00 -3.59
CA GLU A 55 -0.58 -3.11 -3.40
C GLU A 55 -0.89 -3.21 -1.91
N TRP A 56 -1.94 -2.52 -1.44
CA TRP A 56 -2.38 -2.59 -0.06
C TRP A 56 -2.95 -3.97 0.27
N VAL A 57 -2.27 -4.69 1.15
CA VAL A 57 -2.79 -5.92 1.76
C VAL A 57 -3.60 -5.59 3.01
N ILE A 58 -3.13 -4.62 3.79
CA ILE A 58 -3.85 -4.09 4.94
C ILE A 58 -3.91 -2.57 4.79
N GLN A 59 -5.14 -2.05 4.65
CA GLN A 59 -5.37 -0.61 4.52
C GLN A 59 -4.83 0.15 5.74
N PRO A 60 -4.31 1.38 5.56
CA PRO A 60 -3.81 2.20 6.66
C PRO A 60 -4.90 2.48 7.70
N LYS A 61 -4.76 1.89 8.88
CA LYS A 61 -5.70 2.07 10.00
C LYS A 61 -5.02 2.15 11.36
N PHE A 62 -3.76 1.71 11.43
CA PHE A 62 -3.02 1.63 12.69
C PHE A 62 -2.32 2.95 13.01
N GLU A 63 -2.11 3.22 14.29
CA GLU A 63 -1.31 4.35 14.76
C GLU A 63 0.19 4.09 14.60
N ASP A 64 0.59 2.81 14.69
CA ASP A 64 1.95 2.32 14.45
C ASP A 64 1.86 0.84 14.06
N ALA A 65 2.78 0.34 13.24
CA ALA A 65 2.81 -1.06 12.84
C ALA A 65 4.25 -1.54 12.54
N LYS A 66 4.70 -2.57 13.24
CA LYS A 66 6.03 -3.20 13.08
C LYS A 66 6.04 -4.20 11.92
N GLU A 67 7.22 -4.62 11.52
CA GLU A 67 7.41 -5.64 10.48
C GLU A 67 6.80 -6.97 10.91
N PHE A 68 6.42 -7.79 9.93
CA PHE A 68 5.98 -9.16 10.20
C PHE A 68 7.17 -10.02 10.67
N GLN A 69 6.95 -10.81 11.73
CA GLN A 69 7.90 -11.79 12.24
C GLN A 69 7.13 -13.02 12.74
N ASN A 70 7.53 -14.21 12.29
CA ASN A 70 6.86 -15.47 12.57
C ASN A 70 5.35 -15.43 12.27
N GLY A 71 4.96 -14.82 11.14
CA GLY A 71 3.57 -14.75 10.67
C GLY A 71 2.68 -13.73 11.39
N LYS A 72 3.22 -12.94 12.32
CA LYS A 72 2.50 -11.89 13.05
C LYS A 72 3.24 -10.56 13.03
N ALA A 73 2.52 -9.45 13.10
CA ALA A 73 3.09 -8.12 13.24
C ALA A 73 2.51 -7.43 14.48
N ALA A 74 3.31 -6.63 15.18
CA ALA A 74 2.80 -5.79 16.25
C ALA A 74 2.17 -4.53 15.66
N ALA A 75 0.91 -4.25 16.00
CA ALA A 75 0.20 -3.07 15.53
C ALA A 75 -0.46 -2.33 16.71
N LYS A 76 -0.51 -1.01 16.60
CA LYS A 76 -1.11 -0.12 17.58
C LYS A 76 -2.44 0.42 17.08
N LEU A 77 -3.50 0.27 17.86
CA LEU A 77 -4.82 0.83 17.58
C LEU A 77 -5.48 1.30 18.88
N ASN A 78 -6.07 2.49 18.86
CA ASN A 78 -6.72 3.10 20.02
C ASN A 78 -5.79 3.15 21.25
N GLY A 79 -4.53 3.52 21.04
CA GLY A 79 -3.52 3.59 22.10
C GLY A 79 -2.96 2.23 22.58
N LYS A 80 -3.50 1.09 22.14
CA LYS A 80 -3.09 -0.24 22.60
C LYS A 80 -2.31 -1.02 21.55
N TRP A 81 -1.30 -1.76 22.01
CA TRP A 81 -0.54 -2.68 21.17
C TRP A 81 -1.16 -4.08 21.20
N GLY A 82 -1.16 -4.74 20.06
CA GLY A 82 -1.52 -6.15 19.92
C GLY A 82 -0.84 -6.75 18.69
N PHE A 83 -1.08 -8.04 18.45
CA PHE A 83 -0.56 -8.72 17.28
C PHE A 83 -1.65 -8.87 16.22
N ILE A 84 -1.26 -8.73 14.96
CA ILE A 84 -2.12 -8.99 13.81
C ILE A 84 -1.49 -10.07 12.93
N ASN A 85 -2.34 -10.85 12.26
CA ASN A 85 -1.90 -11.76 11.21
C ASN A 85 -1.75 -11.04 9.86
N LYS A 86 -1.30 -11.76 8.82
CA LYS A 86 -1.11 -11.21 7.46
C LYS A 86 -2.39 -10.70 6.77
N ARG A 87 -3.57 -11.03 7.31
CA ARG A 87 -4.87 -10.51 6.85
C ARG A 87 -5.28 -9.23 7.61
N GLY A 88 -4.51 -8.82 8.62
CA GLY A 88 -4.80 -7.66 9.46
C GLY A 88 -5.89 -7.91 10.51
N GLU A 89 -6.13 -9.18 10.86
CA GLU A 89 -6.99 -9.61 11.96
C GLU A 89 -6.16 -9.66 13.25
N TRP A 90 -6.76 -9.25 14.37
CA TRP A 90 -6.14 -9.33 15.69
C TRP A 90 -6.03 -10.78 16.17
N LEU A 91 -4.90 -11.11 16.80
CA LEU A 91 -4.62 -12.39 17.45
C LEU A 91 -4.82 -12.30 18.96
#